data_AF-K3YZD2-F1
#
_entry.id   AF-K3YZD2-F1
#
_cell.length_a   1.000
_cell.length_b   1.000
_cell.length_c   1.000
_cell.angle_alpha   90.00
_cell.angle_beta   90.00
_cell.angle_gamma   90.00
#
_symmetry.space_group_name_H-M   'P 1'
#
loop_
_entity.id
_entity.type
_entity.pdbx_description
1 polymer ?
#
loop_
_entity_poly.entity_id
_entity_poly.type
_entity_poly.pdbx_seq_one_letter_code
_entity_poly.pdbx_strand_id
1 'polypeptide(L)'
;EVLFCAFKRNLVKEVKVCHQPKTLFFNSESLAHKLIGMAQSFVRTDNINLMYPGGHFGTRYQGGEDHWETQYMFTKLSPITRSIFPEDDNVLRNYLQKNGKSIEHTWFVPILPMVLVNGIEVNGNGWSTYIPKYNPRDIVANLRRLLNDEYTEPMHPWYMGFKVTGVTYTITGIIEAVDNTMLRITELPICCWTQDYRECNILSDSGDVYIDILLSEEDMVISKQEGLAKKFNLATTIGPINMHLFGPDGNIRKYDTPEQKFFKLRLEFYEKRKEALLEKIKLSLKSLNNKVRFIFCIVNDDIIISKRKKAELLLELQQKNFDPLPEKNEESPEAARGLTKSDYEYLLSVPISTLTWENIQELIDEKNKLENELEKLSQTSPRSLWLSDLNALEKELDVLDRMDAEVVEERKARIEK
;
A
#
# COMPACT_ATOMS: atom_id res chain seq x y z
N GLU A 1 -2.42 -10.87 3.52
CA GLU A 1 -3.65 -11.03 4.33
C GLU A 1 -4.09 -9.73 5.02
N VAL A 2 -3.27 -9.12 5.89
CA VAL A 2 -3.60 -7.85 6.58
C VAL A 2 -4.12 -6.76 5.63
N LEU A 3 -3.36 -6.40 4.58
CA LEU A 3 -3.80 -5.41 3.58
C LEU A 3 -5.10 -5.79 2.87
N PHE A 4 -5.30 -7.09 2.58
CA PHE A 4 -6.52 -7.54 1.93
C PHE A 4 -7.74 -7.31 2.81
N CYS A 5 -7.65 -7.67 4.09
CA CYS A 5 -8.71 -7.41 5.05
C CYS A 5 -8.97 -5.90 5.20
N ALA A 6 -7.90 -5.09 5.25
CA ALA A 6 -8.00 -3.63 5.34
C ALA A 6 -8.70 -3.00 4.13
N PHE A 7 -8.37 -3.44 2.91
CA PHE A 7 -9.02 -2.97 1.69
C PHE A 7 -10.47 -3.45 1.58
N LYS A 8 -10.77 -4.71 1.89
CA LYS A 8 -12.13 -5.27 1.81
C LYS A 8 -13.11 -4.53 2.72
N ARG A 9 -12.63 -3.99 3.85
CA ARG A 9 -13.45 -3.22 4.80
C ARG A 9 -13.35 -1.72 4.64
N ASN A 10 -12.57 -1.23 3.68
CA ASN A 10 -12.28 0.18 3.51
C ASN A 10 -11.88 0.83 4.85
N LEU A 11 -10.79 0.34 5.45
CA LEU A 11 -10.39 0.69 6.82
C LEU A 11 -9.80 2.12 6.90
N VAL A 12 -10.67 3.11 6.78
CA VAL A 12 -10.34 4.56 6.87
C VAL A 12 -10.60 5.13 8.26
N LYS A 13 -11.47 4.50 9.04
CA LYS A 13 -11.73 4.85 10.44
C LYS A 13 -10.86 3.99 11.35
N GLU A 14 -10.39 4.57 12.44
CA GLU A 14 -9.57 3.86 13.42
C GLU A 14 -10.36 2.72 14.06
N VAL A 15 -9.72 1.56 14.12
CA VAL A 15 -10.23 0.35 14.78
C VAL A 15 -9.18 -0.17 15.73
N LYS A 16 -9.62 -0.87 16.78
CA LYS A 16 -8.70 -1.56 17.70
C LYS A 16 -7.93 -2.65 16.98
N VAL A 17 -6.66 -2.84 17.34
CA VAL A 17 -5.81 -3.93 16.82
C VAL A 17 -6.26 -5.29 17.37
N CYS A 18 -6.86 -5.31 18.57
CA CYS A 18 -7.25 -6.57 19.20
C CYS A 18 -8.23 -7.41 18.39
N HIS A 19 -8.16 -8.70 18.66
CA HIS A 19 -8.95 -9.77 18.06
C HIS A 19 -10.42 -9.65 18.48
N GLN A 20 -11.25 -8.85 17.79
CA GLN A 20 -12.69 -8.89 18.04
C GLN A 20 -13.35 -10.00 17.22
N PRO A 21 -14.13 -10.92 17.82
CA PRO A 21 -14.77 -12.03 17.11
C PRO A 21 -15.78 -11.59 16.03
N LYS A 22 -16.26 -10.34 16.08
CA LYS A 22 -17.14 -9.75 15.05
C LYS A 22 -16.36 -9.12 13.89
N THR A 23 -15.08 -8.82 14.08
CA THR A 23 -14.21 -8.32 13.03
C THR A 23 -13.23 -9.43 12.66
N LEU A 24 -13.53 -10.19 11.59
CA LEU A 24 -12.64 -11.15 10.88
C LEU A 24 -11.24 -10.62 10.47
N PHE A 25 -10.71 -9.57 11.11
CA PHE A 25 -9.48 -8.89 10.72
C PHE A 25 -8.24 -9.70 11.12
N PHE A 26 -8.22 -10.23 12.34
CA PHE A 26 -7.02 -10.80 12.95
C PHE A 26 -7.39 -12.05 13.70
N ASN A 27 -7.68 -13.14 12.98
CA ASN A 27 -8.07 -14.40 13.63
C ASN A 27 -6.87 -15.15 14.25
N SER A 28 -5.68 -14.54 14.28
CA SER A 28 -4.49 -15.09 14.91
C SER A 28 -3.58 -14.00 15.48
N GLU A 29 -2.86 -14.36 16.54
CA GLU A 29 -1.83 -13.52 17.16
C GLU A 29 -0.68 -13.18 16.19
N SER A 30 -0.35 -14.09 15.26
CA SER A 30 0.64 -13.85 14.21
C SER A 30 0.23 -12.71 13.25
N LEU A 31 -1.07 -12.60 12.92
CA LEU A 31 -1.55 -11.51 12.08
C LEU A 31 -1.51 -10.17 12.80
N ALA A 32 -1.75 -10.15 14.10
CA ALA A 32 -1.63 -8.93 14.92
C ALA A 32 -0.18 -8.43 14.95
N HIS A 33 0.80 -9.30 15.18
CA HIS A 33 2.23 -8.93 15.14
C HIS A 33 2.65 -8.41 13.76
N LYS A 34 2.19 -9.05 12.66
CA LYS A 34 2.44 -8.55 11.31
C LYS A 34 1.87 -7.15 11.10
N LEU A 35 0.66 -6.89 11.60
CA LEU A 35 0.06 -5.56 11.52
C LEU A 35 0.87 -4.53 12.31
N ILE A 36 1.30 -4.87 13.52
CA ILE A 36 2.11 -3.98 14.36
C ILE A 36 3.36 -3.58 13.59
N GLY A 37 4.09 -4.55 13.02
CA GLY A 37 5.27 -4.28 12.18
C GLY A 37 4.96 -3.38 10.96
N MET A 38 3.83 -3.59 10.29
CA MET A 38 3.39 -2.75 9.16
C MET A 38 2.98 -1.32 9.57
N ALA A 39 2.74 -1.08 10.85
CA ALA A 39 2.30 0.21 11.39
C ALA A 39 3.43 0.99 12.07
N GLN A 40 4.46 0.31 12.56
CA GLN A 40 5.60 0.93 13.25
C GLN A 40 6.24 2.05 12.43
N SER A 41 6.36 3.23 13.03
CA SER A 41 6.83 4.46 12.39
C SER A 41 8.02 5.12 13.09
N PHE A 42 8.71 4.40 13.98
CA PHE A 42 9.91 4.95 14.61
C PHE A 42 11.13 4.80 13.69
N VAL A 43 12.12 5.66 13.89
CA VAL A 43 13.37 5.68 13.12
C VAL A 43 13.96 4.26 12.98
N ARG A 44 14.19 3.82 11.73
CA ARG A 44 14.69 2.48 11.28
C ARG A 44 13.64 1.42 10.93
N THR A 45 12.35 1.66 11.16
CA THR A 45 11.29 0.79 10.62
C THR A 45 11.04 1.10 9.14
N ASP A 46 9.91 0.68 8.58
CA ASP A 46 9.56 0.86 7.18
C ASP A 46 9.74 2.32 6.69
N ASN A 47 10.29 2.50 5.48
CA ASN A 47 10.36 3.83 4.86
C ASN A 47 8.96 4.37 4.55
N ILE A 48 7.99 3.48 4.30
CA ILE A 48 6.57 3.80 4.23
C ILE A 48 5.77 2.77 5.02
N ASN A 49 5.19 3.20 6.14
CA ASN A 49 4.25 2.41 6.93
C ASN A 49 2.87 2.39 6.24
N LEU A 50 2.40 1.20 5.88
CA LEU A 50 1.12 1.04 5.17
C LEU A 50 -0.09 1.13 6.11
N MET A 51 0.15 1.03 7.42
CA MET A 51 -0.84 1.11 8.48
C MET A 51 -0.48 2.26 9.43
N TYR A 52 -1.50 2.92 9.97
CA TYR A 52 -1.34 3.99 10.95
C TYR A 52 -1.12 3.40 12.37
N PRO A 53 -0.12 3.88 13.13
CA PRO A 53 0.14 3.47 14.51
C PRO A 53 -0.63 4.34 15.53
N GLY A 54 -1.91 4.03 15.77
CA GLY A 54 -2.73 4.73 16.77
C GLY A 54 -2.49 4.23 18.19
N GLY A 55 -1.61 4.90 18.94
CA GLY A 55 -1.18 4.48 20.28
C GLY A 55 0.30 4.05 20.28
N HIS A 56 0.75 3.31 21.29
CA HIS A 56 2.15 2.90 21.39
C HIS A 56 2.43 1.60 20.62
N PHE A 57 2.93 1.73 19.40
CA PHE A 57 3.33 0.61 18.52
C PHE A 57 4.79 0.17 18.72
N GLY A 58 5.37 0.58 19.85
CA GLY A 58 6.77 0.34 20.19
C GLY A 58 7.67 1.48 19.75
N THR A 59 8.92 1.41 20.18
CA THR A 59 9.91 2.46 19.98
C THR A 59 11.25 1.88 19.54
N ARG A 60 12.16 2.77 19.16
CA ARG A 60 13.56 2.42 18.88
C ARG A 60 14.32 1.92 20.13
N TYR A 61 13.77 2.04 21.34
CA TYR A 61 14.42 1.57 22.56
C TYR A 61 14.56 0.03 22.55
N GLN A 62 13.50 -0.70 22.19
CA GLN A 62 13.50 -2.17 22.07
C GLN A 62 13.25 -2.68 20.65
N GLY A 63 13.41 -1.82 19.64
CA GLY A 63 13.13 -2.20 18.25
C GLY A 63 11.66 -2.54 18.00
N GLY A 64 10.74 -1.96 18.77
CA GLY A 64 9.31 -2.12 18.59
C GLY A 64 8.64 -3.19 19.47
N GLU A 65 9.43 -3.99 20.19
CA GLU A 65 8.91 -5.03 21.11
C GLU A 65 8.26 -4.45 22.37
N ASP A 66 8.50 -3.17 22.66
CA ASP A 66 7.88 -2.39 23.74
C ASP A 66 6.48 -1.84 23.39
N HIS A 67 5.84 -2.37 22.34
CA HIS A 67 4.48 -1.98 21.99
C HIS A 67 3.48 -2.29 23.11
N TRP A 68 2.39 -1.52 23.20
CA TRP A 68 1.30 -1.84 24.13
C TRP A 68 0.60 -3.14 23.75
N GLU A 69 -0.23 -3.65 24.65
CA GLU A 69 -1.12 -4.76 24.32
C GLU A 69 -2.13 -4.34 23.23
N THR A 70 -2.47 -5.28 22.35
CA THR A 70 -3.33 -5.04 21.17
C THR A 70 -4.70 -4.41 21.48
N GLN A 71 -5.20 -4.56 22.70
CA GLN A 71 -6.48 -3.98 23.15
C GLN A 71 -6.46 -2.46 23.37
N TYR A 72 -5.27 -1.89 23.53
CA TYR A 72 -5.05 -0.45 23.72
C TYR A 72 -4.50 0.24 22.47
N MET A 73 -4.23 -0.52 21.41
CA MET A 73 -3.73 -0.01 20.13
C MET A 73 -4.85 0.10 19.10
N PHE A 74 -4.73 1.09 18.22
CA PHE A 74 -5.66 1.39 17.14
C PHE A 74 -4.92 1.51 15.81
N THR A 75 -5.60 1.24 14.72
CA THR A 75 -5.00 1.33 13.39
C THR A 75 -6.04 1.63 12.33
N LYS A 76 -5.56 2.10 11.19
CA LYS A 76 -6.28 2.33 9.93
C LYS A 76 -5.28 2.24 8.78
N LEU A 77 -5.75 2.24 7.54
CA LEU A 77 -4.86 2.43 6.40
C LEU A 77 -4.19 3.81 6.48
N SER A 78 -2.89 3.87 6.26
CA SER A 78 -2.21 5.15 6.01
C SER A 78 -2.77 5.79 4.73
N PRO A 79 -2.92 7.12 4.66
CA PRO A 79 -3.44 7.79 3.46
C PRO A 79 -2.71 7.38 2.16
N ILE A 80 -1.37 7.35 2.21
CA ILE A 80 -0.51 6.96 1.10
C ILE A 80 -0.75 5.54 0.59
N THR A 81 -1.31 4.64 1.40
CA THR A 81 -1.49 3.22 1.06
C THR A 81 -2.42 3.05 -0.14
N ARG A 82 -3.44 3.90 -0.31
CA ARG A 82 -4.32 3.85 -1.50
C ARG A 82 -3.67 4.43 -2.75
N SER A 83 -2.74 5.37 -2.61
CA SER A 83 -1.91 5.84 -3.72
C SER A 83 -0.95 4.74 -4.18
N ILE A 84 -0.41 3.94 -3.26
CA ILE A 84 0.47 2.80 -3.60
C ILE A 84 -0.31 1.63 -4.21
N PHE A 85 -1.52 1.37 -3.71
CA PHE A 85 -2.39 0.27 -4.13
C PHE A 85 -3.76 0.81 -4.63
N PRO A 86 -3.82 1.28 -5.89
CA PRO A 86 -5.03 1.85 -6.46
C PRO A 86 -6.22 0.88 -6.41
N GLU A 87 -7.42 1.40 -6.11
CA GLU A 87 -8.62 0.56 -6.02
C GLU A 87 -9.01 -0.08 -7.36
N ASP A 88 -8.69 0.60 -8.45
CA ASP A 88 -8.92 0.11 -9.81
C ASP A 88 -8.13 -1.17 -10.13
N ASP A 89 -7.03 -1.44 -9.42
CA ASP A 89 -6.27 -2.69 -9.58
C ASP A 89 -6.90 -3.87 -8.82
N ASN A 90 -7.91 -3.65 -7.98
CA ASN A 90 -8.55 -4.72 -7.19
C ASN A 90 -9.16 -5.82 -8.09
N VAL A 91 -9.66 -5.44 -9.26
CA VAL A 91 -10.25 -6.37 -10.25
C VAL A 91 -9.21 -7.26 -10.93
N LEU A 92 -7.92 -6.89 -10.85
CA LEU A 92 -6.82 -7.60 -11.51
C LEU A 92 -6.22 -8.71 -10.65
N ARG A 93 -6.81 -8.99 -9.49
CA ARG A 93 -6.29 -9.97 -8.54
C ARG A 93 -6.45 -11.38 -9.12
N ASN A 94 -5.32 -11.99 -9.48
CA ASN A 94 -5.26 -13.35 -10.00
C ASN A 94 -5.40 -14.40 -8.90
N TYR A 95 -6.60 -14.95 -8.72
CA TYR A 95 -6.79 -16.13 -7.87
C TYR A 95 -5.97 -17.30 -8.42
N LEU A 96 -4.89 -17.68 -7.74
CA LEU A 96 -4.14 -18.88 -8.08
C LEU A 96 -5.02 -20.10 -7.82
N GLN A 97 -5.39 -20.86 -8.84
CA GLN A 97 -6.08 -22.13 -8.65
C GLN A 97 -5.08 -23.28 -8.56
N LYS A 98 -5.18 -24.10 -7.50
CA LYS A 98 -4.46 -25.38 -7.42
C LYS A 98 -5.47 -26.45 -7.01
N ASN A 99 -5.53 -27.54 -7.79
CA ASN A 99 -6.46 -28.66 -7.58
C ASN A 99 -7.94 -28.23 -7.55
N GLY A 100 -8.34 -27.27 -8.40
CA GLY A 100 -9.72 -26.77 -8.47
C GLY A 100 -10.16 -25.92 -7.26
N LYS A 101 -9.28 -25.69 -6.28
CA LYS A 101 -9.48 -24.75 -5.19
C LYS A 101 -8.71 -23.46 -5.48
N SER A 102 -9.41 -22.34 -5.37
CA SER A 102 -8.77 -21.03 -5.31
C SER A 102 -7.87 -20.98 -4.08
N ILE A 103 -6.56 -20.89 -4.28
CA ILE A 103 -5.58 -20.62 -3.24
C ILE A 103 -5.51 -19.11 -3.06
N GLU A 104 -5.63 -18.66 -1.81
CA GLU A 104 -5.61 -17.27 -1.36
C GLU A 104 -4.25 -16.56 -1.48
N HIS A 105 -3.42 -16.91 -2.45
CA HIS A 105 -2.15 -16.22 -2.68
C HIS A 105 -2.25 -15.33 -3.92
N THR A 106 -3.14 -14.34 -3.83
CA THR A 106 -3.09 -13.15 -4.69
C THR A 106 -2.10 -12.17 -4.10
N TRP A 107 -1.01 -11.90 -4.81
CA TRP A 107 -0.14 -10.77 -4.52
C TRP A 107 -0.81 -9.47 -5.02
N PHE A 108 -0.51 -8.37 -4.36
CA PHE A 108 -0.93 -7.03 -4.81
C PHE A 108 0.06 -6.48 -5.82
N VAL A 109 -0.42 -5.61 -6.71
CA VAL A 109 0.39 -4.99 -7.75
C VAL A 109 0.55 -3.50 -7.43
N PRO A 110 1.46 -3.11 -6.52
CA PRO A 110 1.65 -1.71 -6.18
C PRO A 110 2.13 -0.92 -7.41
N ILE A 111 1.99 0.42 -7.36
CA ILE A 111 2.52 1.29 -8.43
C ILE A 111 4.05 1.42 -8.42
N LEU A 112 4.70 0.99 -7.34
CA LEU A 112 6.14 1.02 -7.13
C LEU A 112 6.62 -0.28 -6.46
N PRO A 113 7.88 -0.71 -6.66
CA PRO A 113 8.42 -1.92 -6.06
C PRO A 113 8.59 -1.80 -4.54
N MET A 114 7.53 -2.08 -3.77
CA MET A 114 7.54 -1.93 -2.30
C MET A 114 8.63 -2.73 -1.57
N VAL A 115 9.11 -3.82 -2.19
CA VAL A 115 10.24 -4.61 -1.67
C VAL A 115 11.54 -3.81 -1.62
N LEU A 116 11.71 -2.80 -2.48
CA LEU A 116 12.84 -1.87 -2.45
C LEU A 116 12.61 -0.75 -1.45
N VAL A 117 11.37 -0.28 -1.31
CA VAL A 117 11.03 0.80 -0.38
C VAL A 117 11.27 0.37 1.07
N ASN A 118 10.65 -0.72 1.50
CA ASN A 118 10.74 -1.16 2.89
C ASN A 118 11.87 -2.18 3.13
N GLY A 119 12.56 -2.62 2.07
CA GLY A 119 13.58 -3.66 2.17
C GLY A 119 13.00 -5.01 2.60
N ILE A 120 13.86 -6.02 2.65
CA ILE A 120 13.50 -7.33 3.20
C ILE A 120 14.77 -8.10 3.59
N GLU A 121 14.70 -8.77 4.74
CA GLU A 121 15.72 -9.71 5.18
C GLU A 121 15.03 -11.01 5.60
N VAL A 122 15.33 -12.10 4.89
CA VAL A 122 14.75 -13.42 5.16
C VAL A 122 15.83 -14.48 4.98
N ASN A 123 16.04 -15.27 6.03
CA ASN A 123 16.89 -16.45 6.01
C ASN A 123 16.01 -17.70 5.96
N GLY A 124 15.95 -18.34 4.80
CA GLY A 124 15.18 -19.56 4.58
C GLY A 124 16.06 -20.81 4.41
N ASN A 125 15.41 -21.97 4.39
CA ASN A 125 16.10 -23.23 4.13
C ASN A 125 16.44 -23.32 2.62
N GLY A 126 17.71 -23.14 2.28
CA GLY A 126 18.24 -23.25 0.91
C GLY A 126 18.38 -21.94 0.14
N TRP A 127 17.73 -20.87 0.58
CA TRP A 127 17.84 -19.53 -0.01
C TRP A 127 17.78 -18.45 1.07
N SER A 128 18.55 -17.39 0.90
CA SER A 128 18.44 -16.17 1.69
C SER A 128 18.22 -14.96 0.78
N THR A 129 17.54 -13.97 1.33
CA THR A 129 17.30 -12.69 0.69
C THR A 129 17.67 -11.57 1.63
N TYR A 130 18.47 -10.63 1.12
CA TYR A 130 18.77 -9.37 1.77
C TYR A 130 18.66 -8.25 0.74
N ILE A 131 17.73 -7.33 1.00
CA ILE A 131 17.45 -6.15 0.19
C ILE A 131 17.42 -4.96 1.15
N PRO A 132 18.35 -4.00 1.03
CA PRO A 132 18.29 -2.79 1.83
C PRO A 132 17.11 -1.91 1.40
N LYS A 133 16.82 -0.90 2.21
CA LYS A 133 15.78 0.08 1.92
C LYS A 133 16.30 1.11 0.92
N TYR A 134 15.41 1.64 0.09
CA TYR A 134 15.71 2.67 -0.91
C TYR A 134 14.73 3.83 -0.79
N ASN A 135 15.15 5.00 -1.26
CA ASN A 135 14.33 6.19 -1.25
C ASN A 135 13.17 6.03 -2.25
N PRO A 136 11.90 6.18 -1.80
CA PRO A 136 10.75 6.16 -2.69
C PRO A 136 10.86 7.15 -3.86
N ARG A 137 11.47 8.32 -3.66
CA ARG A 137 11.63 9.34 -4.70
C ARG A 137 12.61 8.92 -5.79
N ASP A 138 13.71 8.26 -5.43
CA ASP A 138 14.68 7.75 -6.41
C ASP A 138 14.04 6.64 -7.25
N ILE A 139 13.26 5.77 -6.60
CA ILE A 139 12.48 4.73 -7.29
C ILE A 139 11.47 5.36 -8.27
N VAL A 140 10.72 6.38 -7.84
CA VAL A 140 9.77 7.09 -8.70
C VAL A 140 10.48 7.76 -9.88
N ALA A 141 11.64 8.39 -9.64
CA ALA A 141 12.45 8.99 -10.69
C ALA A 141 12.89 7.95 -11.73
N ASN A 142 13.39 6.78 -11.31
CA ASN A 142 13.76 5.69 -12.22
C ASN A 142 12.55 5.11 -12.97
N LEU A 143 11.38 4.98 -12.33
CA LEU A 143 10.16 4.57 -13.01
C LEU A 143 9.74 5.58 -14.09
N ARG A 144 9.85 6.89 -13.83
CA ARG A 144 9.60 7.94 -14.83
C ARG A 144 10.57 7.85 -16.01
N ARG A 145 11.86 7.63 -15.75
CA ARG A 145 12.87 7.41 -16.80
C ARG A 145 12.46 6.22 -17.69
N LEU A 146 12.10 5.10 -17.08
CA LEU A 146 11.63 3.91 -17.82
C LEU A 146 10.34 4.16 -18.61
N LEU A 147 9.40 4.94 -18.08
CA LEU A 147 8.17 5.34 -18.81
C LEU A 147 8.48 6.20 -20.05
N ASN A 148 9.59 6.95 -20.01
CA ASN A 148 10.11 7.76 -21.11
C ASN A 148 11.11 7.01 -22.00
N ASP A 149 11.27 5.70 -21.82
CA ASP A 149 12.25 4.86 -22.53
C ASP A 149 13.72 5.29 -22.30
N GLU A 150 14.00 5.91 -21.15
CA GLU A 150 15.34 6.29 -20.71
C GLU A 150 15.99 5.22 -19.82
N TYR A 151 17.31 5.29 -19.67
CA TYR A 151 18.06 4.44 -18.75
C TYR A 151 17.84 4.85 -17.29
N THR A 152 17.82 3.88 -16.38
CA THR A 152 17.76 4.14 -14.94
C THR A 152 19.09 4.63 -14.41
N GLU A 153 19.06 5.43 -13.34
CA GLU A 153 20.24 5.81 -12.58
C GLU A 153 20.49 4.83 -11.43
N PRO A 154 21.75 4.58 -11.04
CA PRO A 154 22.05 3.78 -9.86
C PRO A 154 21.39 4.38 -8.61
N MET A 155 20.64 3.58 -7.86
CA MET A 155 20.12 3.99 -6.56
C MET A 155 21.05 3.52 -5.44
N HIS A 156 21.07 4.28 -4.35
CA HIS A 156 21.84 3.95 -3.16
C HIS A 156 20.89 3.59 -2.01
N PRO A 157 21.28 2.66 -1.12
CA PRO A 157 20.53 2.39 0.10
C PRO A 157 20.23 3.67 0.86
N TRP A 158 18.99 3.79 1.31
CA TRP A 158 18.48 4.97 1.98
C TRP A 158 17.51 4.55 3.09
N TYR A 159 17.76 5.10 4.27
CA TYR A 159 16.96 4.90 5.46
C TYR A 159 16.53 6.28 5.93
N MET A 160 15.23 6.45 6.12
CA MET A 160 14.66 7.69 6.61
C MET A 160 15.40 8.16 7.88
N GLY A 161 15.86 9.43 7.86
CA GLY A 161 16.60 10.04 8.97
C GLY A 161 18.12 9.79 9.00
N PHE A 162 18.71 9.08 8.04
CA PHE A 162 20.16 8.79 8.03
C PHE A 162 20.87 9.26 6.76
N LYS A 163 22.11 9.70 6.95
CA LYS A 163 23.05 9.93 5.85
C LYS A 163 23.94 8.70 5.70
N VAL A 164 23.68 7.90 4.66
CA VAL A 164 24.58 6.81 4.27
C VAL A 164 25.82 7.45 3.62
N THR A 165 27.03 7.12 4.08
CA THR A 165 28.27 7.70 3.56
C THR A 165 29.25 6.61 3.08
N GLY A 166 30.04 6.95 2.07
CA GLY A 166 31.13 6.12 1.57
C GLY A 166 30.74 5.05 0.55
N VAL A 167 31.76 4.44 -0.04
CA VAL A 167 31.65 3.39 -1.09
C VAL A 167 31.16 2.06 -0.51
N THR A 168 31.38 1.83 0.79
CA THR A 168 31.02 0.60 1.50
C THR A 168 29.63 0.65 2.14
N TYR A 169 28.86 1.74 1.94
CA TYR A 169 27.57 1.96 2.61
C TYR A 169 27.63 1.72 4.12
N THR A 170 28.64 2.31 4.76
CA THR A 170 28.78 2.26 6.22
C THR A 170 27.90 3.34 6.82
N ILE A 171 27.04 2.93 7.75
CA ILE A 171 26.17 3.82 8.52
C ILE A 171 26.79 3.94 9.90
N THR A 172 27.20 5.17 10.23
CA THR A 172 27.77 5.50 11.53
C THR A 172 26.77 6.29 12.37
N GLY A 173 26.66 5.93 13.64
CA GLY A 173 26.03 6.78 14.65
C GLY A 173 26.82 8.07 14.88
N ILE A 174 26.28 8.96 15.70
CA ILE A 174 26.89 10.24 16.06
C ILE A 174 27.36 10.15 17.50
N ILE A 175 28.67 10.34 17.71
CA ILE A 175 29.32 10.40 19.01
C ILE A 175 30.28 11.59 19.05
N GLU A 176 30.18 12.38 20.11
CA GLU A 176 30.97 13.60 20.29
C GLU A 176 31.60 13.62 21.69
N ALA A 177 32.79 14.20 21.80
CA ALA A 177 33.42 14.48 23.09
C ALA A 177 32.91 15.82 23.62
N VAL A 178 32.17 15.79 24.72
CA VAL A 178 31.65 17.00 25.36
C VAL A 178 32.75 17.67 26.19
N ASP A 179 33.57 16.87 26.88
CA ASP A 179 34.76 17.31 27.59
C ASP A 179 35.85 16.22 27.62
N ASN A 180 36.75 16.26 28.62
CA ASN A 180 37.87 15.32 28.74
C ASN A 180 37.48 13.95 29.32
N THR A 181 36.31 13.82 29.92
CA THR A 181 35.83 12.59 30.57
C THR A 181 34.46 12.15 30.08
N MET A 182 33.73 12.99 29.34
CA MET A 182 32.38 12.71 28.88
C MET A 182 32.28 12.63 27.35
N LEU A 183 31.76 11.49 26.88
CA LEU A 183 31.29 11.28 25.51
C LEU A 183 29.77 11.32 25.48
N ARG A 184 29.21 11.84 24.40
CA ARG A 184 27.77 11.89 24.16
C ARG A 184 27.43 11.24 22.83
N ILE A 185 26.53 10.26 22.89
CA ILE A 185 25.95 9.63 21.70
C ILE A 185 24.56 10.23 21.48
N THR A 186 24.35 10.79 20.28
CA THR A 186 23.08 11.40 19.87
C THR A 186 22.36 10.62 18.77
N GLU A 187 23.04 9.64 18.17
CA GLU A 187 22.46 8.76 17.17
C GLU A 187 23.21 7.42 17.10
N LEU A 188 22.49 6.33 16.87
CA LEU A 188 23.06 4.98 16.74
C LEU A 188 23.21 4.59 15.24
N PRO A 189 23.87 3.49 14.87
CA PRO A 189 23.78 2.94 13.52
C PRO A 189 22.50 2.10 13.32
N ILE A 190 22.17 1.72 12.07
CA ILE A 190 21.03 0.82 11.79
C ILE A 190 21.21 -0.54 12.48
N CYS A 191 20.09 -1.19 12.82
CA CYS A 191 20.02 -2.49 13.51
C CYS A 191 20.56 -2.53 14.95
N CYS A 192 20.83 -1.37 15.57
CA CYS A 192 21.10 -1.26 17.00
C CYS A 192 19.93 -0.58 17.72
N TRP A 193 19.64 -0.97 18.96
CA TRP A 193 18.57 -0.39 19.77
C TRP A 193 19.16 0.30 21.00
N THR A 194 18.43 1.28 21.55
CA THR A 194 18.93 2.02 22.73
C THR A 194 19.15 1.09 23.92
N GLN A 195 18.34 0.02 24.06
CA GLN A 195 18.50 -1.00 25.09
C GLN A 195 19.85 -1.74 25.04
N ASP A 196 20.51 -1.82 23.87
CA ASP A 196 21.84 -2.44 23.74
C ASP A 196 22.90 -1.67 24.55
N TYR A 197 22.62 -0.40 24.89
CA TYR A 197 23.49 0.51 25.65
C TYR A 197 22.97 0.77 27.07
N ARG A 198 22.10 -0.09 27.61
CA ARG A 198 21.48 0.05 28.94
C ARG A 198 22.44 0.18 30.12
N GLU A 199 23.70 -0.21 29.94
CA GLU A 199 24.76 -0.09 30.96
C GLU A 199 25.37 1.32 31.00
N CYS A 200 25.08 2.16 30.00
CA CYS A 200 25.46 3.57 29.96
C CYS A 200 24.40 4.46 30.62
N ASN A 201 24.74 5.72 30.88
CA ASN A 201 23.79 6.68 31.42
C ASN A 201 22.86 7.18 30.30
N ILE A 202 21.72 6.50 30.12
CA ILE A 202 20.69 6.87 29.17
C ILE A 202 19.87 8.01 29.77
N LEU A 203 19.89 9.17 29.11
CA LEU A 203 19.20 10.39 29.53
C LEU A 203 17.87 10.61 28.78
N SER A 204 17.46 9.65 27.94
CA SER A 204 16.30 9.80 27.06
C SER A 204 14.99 9.36 27.70
N ASP A 205 14.03 10.27 27.86
CA ASP A 205 12.66 9.98 28.32
C ASP A 205 11.64 9.86 27.18
N SER A 206 12.00 10.18 25.93
CA SER A 206 11.02 10.45 24.86
C SER A 206 11.32 9.82 23.49
N GLY A 207 12.04 8.69 23.46
CA GLY A 207 12.28 7.93 22.22
C GLY A 207 13.44 8.46 21.36
N ASP A 208 14.16 9.48 21.84
CA ASP A 208 15.41 9.97 21.24
C ASP A 208 16.64 9.25 21.80
N VAL A 209 17.76 9.25 21.07
CA VAL A 209 19.02 8.69 21.58
C VAL A 209 19.80 9.80 22.26
N TYR A 210 19.93 9.72 23.59
CA TYR A 210 20.80 10.57 24.39
C TYR A 210 21.49 9.69 25.44
N ILE A 211 22.75 9.39 25.20
CA ILE A 211 23.53 8.50 26.05
C ILE A 211 24.83 9.20 26.41
N ASP A 212 25.02 9.43 27.71
CA ASP A 212 26.26 9.96 28.25
C ASP A 212 27.13 8.81 28.76
N ILE A 213 28.39 8.82 28.34
CA ILE A 213 29.39 7.84 28.72
C ILE A 213 30.50 8.58 29.45
N LEU A 214 30.66 8.25 30.74
CA LEU A 214 31.74 8.76 31.56
C LEU A 214 32.95 7.82 31.46
N LEU A 215 34.10 8.39 31.16
CA LEU A 215 35.39 7.71 31.05
C LEU A 215 36.42 8.39 31.96
N SER A 216 37.48 7.65 32.30
CA SER A 216 38.70 8.28 32.81
C SER A 216 39.39 9.08 31.69
N GLU A 217 40.25 10.06 32.04
CA GLU A 217 41.02 10.81 31.03
C GLU A 217 41.92 9.88 30.19
N GLU A 218 42.48 8.84 30.82
CA GLU A 218 43.29 7.82 30.15
C GLU A 218 42.46 7.03 29.12
N ASP A 219 41.28 6.55 29.51
CA ASP A 219 40.38 5.81 28.63
C ASP A 219 39.85 6.68 27.50
N MET A 220 39.65 7.98 27.73
CA MET A 220 39.23 8.93 26.69
C MET A 220 40.30 9.06 25.60
N VAL A 221 41.57 9.17 25.98
CA VAL A 221 42.69 9.22 25.02
C VAL A 221 42.77 7.92 24.23
N ILE A 222 42.69 6.76 24.88
CA ILE A 222 42.68 5.44 24.22
C ILE A 222 41.50 5.34 23.24
N SER A 223 40.30 5.78 23.65
CA SER A 223 39.09 5.75 22.83
C SER A 223 39.22 6.63 21.58
N LYS A 224 39.81 7.82 21.71
CA LYS A 224 40.05 8.72 20.57
C LYS A 224 41.08 8.16 19.60
N GLN A 225 42.13 7.48 20.10
CA GLN A 225 43.15 6.84 19.27
C GLN A 225 42.60 5.64 18.48
N GLU A 226 41.73 4.83 19.10
CA GLU A 226 41.09 3.67 18.44
C GLU A 226 40.00 4.10 17.44
N GLY A 227 39.42 5.28 17.64
CA GLY A 227 38.29 5.81 16.89
C GLY A 227 36.97 5.53 17.61
N LEU A 228 36.29 6.61 18.02
CA LEU A 228 35.10 6.54 18.87
C LEU A 228 33.99 5.65 18.28
N ALA A 229 33.68 5.83 16.99
CA ALA A 229 32.62 5.06 16.35
C ALA A 229 32.89 3.54 16.34
N LYS A 230 34.16 3.13 16.24
CA LYS A 230 34.56 1.72 16.25
C LYS A 230 34.51 1.15 17.67
N LYS A 231 35.09 1.86 18.65
CA LYS A 231 35.15 1.40 20.04
C LYS A 231 33.77 1.21 20.66
N PHE A 232 32.83 2.09 20.33
CA PHE A 232 31.46 2.06 20.86
C PHE A 232 30.46 1.31 19.97
N ASN A 233 30.92 0.53 18.99
CA ASN A 233 30.05 -0.22 18.06
C ASN A 233 28.98 0.65 17.36
N LEU A 234 29.36 1.90 17.03
CA LEU A 234 28.49 2.86 16.36
C LEU A 234 28.67 2.84 14.84
N ALA A 235 29.08 1.71 14.26
CA ALA A 235 29.23 1.57 12.82
C ALA A 235 28.67 0.22 12.36
N THR A 236 27.69 0.26 11.45
CA THR A 236 27.14 -0.92 10.77
C THR A 236 27.39 -0.78 9.29
N THR A 237 27.75 -1.88 8.62
CA THR A 237 27.94 -1.91 7.17
C THR A 237 26.78 -2.66 6.53
N ILE A 238 26.19 -2.09 5.47
CA ILE A 238 25.14 -2.77 4.71
C ILE A 238 25.76 -3.95 3.98
N GLY A 239 25.17 -5.14 4.17
CA GLY A 239 25.63 -6.37 3.56
C GLY A 239 25.48 -6.36 2.03
N PRO A 240 26.15 -7.30 1.33
CA PRO A 240 25.97 -7.44 -0.11
C PRO A 240 24.52 -7.78 -0.44
N ILE A 241 23.97 -7.11 -1.44
CA ILE A 241 22.59 -7.31 -1.89
C ILE A 241 22.47 -8.72 -2.49
N ASN A 242 21.51 -9.50 -2.02
CA ASN A 242 21.22 -10.84 -2.53
C ASN A 242 19.70 -11.02 -2.66
N MET A 243 19.16 -10.92 -3.87
CA MET A 243 17.71 -10.80 -4.07
C MET A 243 17.13 -12.09 -4.65
N HIS A 244 16.75 -13.03 -3.79
CA HIS A 244 15.97 -14.23 -4.15
C HIS A 244 14.50 -14.00 -3.85
N LEU A 245 13.73 -13.63 -4.87
CA LEU A 245 12.31 -13.29 -4.73
C LEU A 245 11.43 -14.28 -5.49
N PHE A 246 10.18 -14.43 -5.06
CA PHE A 246 9.16 -15.13 -5.83
C PHE A 246 8.84 -14.33 -7.10
N GLY A 247 8.88 -15.00 -8.25
CA GLY A 247 8.36 -14.48 -9.51
C GLY A 247 6.83 -14.53 -9.58
N PRO A 248 6.23 -13.94 -10.63
CA PRO A 248 4.77 -13.95 -10.84
C PRO A 248 4.18 -15.36 -10.94
N ASP A 249 4.98 -16.34 -11.33
CA ASP A 249 4.66 -17.77 -11.44
C ASP A 249 4.79 -18.54 -10.11
N GLY A 250 5.23 -17.87 -9.04
CA GLY A 250 5.44 -18.49 -7.72
C GLY A 250 6.78 -19.20 -7.56
N ASN A 251 7.70 -19.09 -8.52
CA ASN A 251 9.03 -19.70 -8.44
C ASN A 251 10.07 -18.70 -7.92
N ILE A 252 10.98 -19.15 -7.06
CA ILE A 252 12.09 -18.32 -6.55
C ILE A 252 13.11 -18.11 -7.66
N ARG A 253 13.52 -16.86 -7.87
CA ARG A 253 14.54 -16.47 -8.86
C ARG A 253 15.49 -15.46 -8.24
N LYS A 254 16.74 -15.43 -8.70
CA LYS A 254 17.69 -14.36 -8.38
C LYS A 254 17.44 -13.14 -9.28
N TYR A 255 17.50 -11.96 -8.70
CA TYR A 255 17.31 -10.69 -9.38
C TYR A 255 18.56 -9.81 -9.20
N ASP A 256 19.13 -9.35 -10.31
CA ASP A 256 20.24 -8.39 -10.28
C ASP A 256 19.70 -6.95 -10.29
N THR A 257 18.69 -6.68 -11.12
CA THR A 257 18.03 -5.36 -11.25
C THR A 257 16.51 -5.51 -11.11
N PRO A 258 15.96 -5.51 -9.87
CA PRO A 258 14.53 -5.72 -9.62
C PRO A 258 13.64 -4.66 -10.27
N GLU A 259 14.12 -3.42 -10.39
CA GLU A 259 13.40 -2.30 -11.02
C GLU A 259 12.91 -2.63 -12.43
N GLN A 260 13.77 -3.14 -13.30
CA GLN A 260 13.42 -3.41 -14.70
C GLN A 260 12.40 -4.54 -14.85
N LYS A 261 12.50 -5.58 -14.01
CA LYS A 261 11.54 -6.70 -14.05
C LYS A 261 10.19 -6.29 -13.45
N PHE A 262 10.21 -5.51 -12.37
CA PHE A 262 8.99 -4.92 -11.82
C PHE A 262 8.32 -4.00 -12.85
N PHE A 263 9.10 -3.17 -13.54
CA PHE A 263 8.57 -2.20 -14.51
C PHE A 263 7.75 -2.87 -15.62
N LYS A 264 8.33 -3.88 -16.26
CA LYS A 264 7.65 -4.64 -17.33
C LYS A 264 6.36 -5.27 -16.83
N LEU A 265 6.43 -5.96 -15.69
CA LEU A 265 5.26 -6.60 -15.09
C LEU A 265 4.18 -5.56 -14.76
N ARG A 266 4.53 -4.46 -14.11
CA ARG A 266 3.54 -3.44 -13.72
C ARG A 266 2.90 -2.79 -14.93
N LEU A 267 3.64 -2.55 -16.02
CA LEU A 267 3.09 -2.00 -17.25
C LEU A 267 2.03 -2.91 -17.88
N GLU A 268 2.27 -4.22 -17.93
CA GLU A 268 1.27 -5.21 -18.37
C GLU A 268 0.00 -5.17 -17.52
N PHE A 269 0.12 -4.92 -16.21
CA PHE A 269 -1.04 -4.76 -15.34
C PHE A 269 -1.78 -3.43 -15.57
N TYR A 270 -1.11 -2.36 -15.97
CA TYR A 270 -1.79 -1.13 -16.40
C TYR A 270 -2.58 -1.31 -17.68
N GLU A 271 -2.11 -2.15 -18.62
CA GLU A 271 -2.89 -2.53 -19.81
C GLU A 271 -4.16 -3.25 -19.39
N LYS A 272 -4.05 -4.27 -18.53
CA LYS A 272 -5.21 -5.00 -17.97
C LYS A 272 -6.14 -4.08 -17.17
N ARG A 273 -5.59 -3.12 -16.41
CA ARG A 273 -6.37 -2.11 -15.69
C ARG A 273 -7.21 -1.28 -16.65
N LYS A 274 -6.59 -0.77 -17.72
CA LYS A 274 -7.28 0.03 -18.74
C LYS A 274 -8.41 -0.78 -19.38
N GLU A 275 -8.16 -2.03 -19.76
CA GLU A 275 -9.18 -2.92 -20.32
C GLU A 275 -10.34 -3.14 -19.34
N ALA A 276 -10.05 -3.46 -18.08
CA ALA A 276 -11.07 -3.69 -17.07
C ALA A 276 -11.92 -2.43 -16.79
N LEU A 277 -11.29 -1.25 -16.75
CA LEU A 277 -11.99 0.03 -16.59
C LEU A 277 -12.88 0.35 -17.80
N LEU A 278 -12.39 0.13 -19.02
CA LEU A 278 -13.17 0.31 -20.24
C LEU A 278 -14.40 -0.62 -20.26
N GLU A 279 -14.23 -1.89 -19.91
CA GLU A 279 -15.33 -2.85 -19.84
C GLU A 279 -16.35 -2.47 -18.74
N LYS A 280 -15.87 -2.01 -17.57
CA LYS A 280 -16.75 -1.50 -16.51
C LYS A 280 -17.60 -0.32 -16.99
N ILE A 281 -16.98 0.67 -17.64
CA ILE A 281 -17.70 1.85 -18.16
C ILE A 281 -18.70 1.44 -19.25
N LYS A 282 -18.31 0.56 -20.19
CA LYS A 282 -19.21 0.04 -21.23
C LYS A 282 -20.42 -0.69 -20.64
N LEU A 283 -20.22 -1.51 -19.61
CA LEU A 283 -21.31 -2.20 -18.92
C LEU A 283 -22.24 -1.22 -18.19
N SER A 284 -21.68 -0.20 -17.53
CA SER A 284 -22.46 0.86 -16.90
C SER A 284 -23.27 1.66 -17.92
N LEU A 285 -22.68 2.05 -19.06
CA LEU A 285 -23.38 2.72 -20.15
C LEU A 285 -24.49 1.86 -20.74
N LYS A 286 -24.23 0.56 -20.90
CA LYS A 286 -25.23 -0.41 -21.36
C LYS A 286 -26.42 -0.49 -20.41
N SER A 287 -26.16 -0.56 -19.10
CA SER A 287 -27.20 -0.53 -18.07
C SER A 287 -28.00 0.77 -18.12
N LEU A 288 -27.31 1.91 -18.21
CA LEU A 288 -27.93 3.23 -18.19
C LEU A 288 -28.78 3.50 -19.43
N ASN A 289 -28.29 3.13 -20.61
CA ASN A 289 -29.07 3.18 -21.86
C ASN A 289 -30.36 2.37 -21.76
N ASN A 290 -30.29 1.16 -21.21
CA ASN A 290 -31.47 0.33 -21.00
C ASN A 290 -32.42 0.91 -19.95
N LYS A 291 -31.92 1.50 -18.86
CA LYS A 291 -32.74 2.20 -17.87
C LYS A 291 -33.47 3.40 -18.46
N VAL A 292 -32.75 4.28 -19.18
CA VAL A 292 -33.35 5.45 -19.85
C VAL A 292 -34.43 5.00 -20.84
N ARG A 293 -34.14 3.99 -21.67
CA ARG A 293 -35.09 3.44 -22.62
C ARG A 293 -36.31 2.82 -21.94
N PHE A 294 -36.11 2.09 -20.84
CA PHE A 294 -37.18 1.46 -20.08
C PHE A 294 -38.12 2.50 -19.46
N ILE A 295 -37.56 3.53 -18.82
CA ILE A 295 -38.33 4.64 -18.24
C ILE A 295 -39.11 5.37 -19.33
N PHE A 296 -38.49 5.66 -20.47
CA PHE A 296 -39.16 6.32 -21.60
C PHE A 296 -40.34 5.49 -22.12
N CYS A 297 -40.19 4.17 -22.25
CA CYS A 297 -41.28 3.28 -22.62
C CYS A 297 -42.41 3.24 -21.57
N ILE A 298 -42.12 3.40 -20.28
CA ILE A 298 -43.18 3.47 -19.25
C ILE A 298 -43.92 4.80 -19.32
N VAL A 299 -43.20 5.91 -19.48
CA VAL A 299 -43.80 7.26 -19.56
C VAL A 299 -44.69 7.40 -20.80
N ASN A 300 -44.35 6.73 -21.90
CA ASN A 300 -45.15 6.72 -23.14
C ASN A 300 -46.22 5.63 -23.19
N ASP A 301 -46.46 4.91 -22.09
CA ASP A 301 -47.39 3.76 -22.00
C ASP A 301 -47.06 2.59 -22.96
N ASP A 302 -45.84 2.53 -23.53
CA ASP A 302 -45.35 1.43 -24.37
C ASP A 302 -45.09 0.15 -23.57
N ILE A 303 -44.82 0.28 -22.27
CA ILE A 303 -44.63 -0.81 -21.31
C ILE A 303 -45.45 -0.50 -20.06
N ILE A 304 -46.41 -1.37 -19.75
CA ILE A 304 -47.27 -1.25 -18.58
C ILE A 304 -46.83 -2.28 -17.54
N ILE A 305 -46.30 -1.82 -16.40
CA ILE A 305 -45.85 -2.71 -15.30
C ILE A 305 -47.02 -3.10 -14.37
N SER A 306 -48.00 -2.20 -14.21
CA SER A 306 -49.08 -2.38 -13.24
C SER A 306 -49.94 -3.60 -13.53
N LYS A 307 -50.27 -4.38 -12.49
CA LYS A 307 -51.17 -5.55 -12.53
C LYS A 307 -50.72 -6.69 -13.47
N ARG A 308 -49.44 -6.77 -13.83
CA ARG A 308 -48.91 -7.84 -14.69
C ARG A 308 -48.06 -8.86 -13.96
N LYS A 309 -48.01 -10.08 -14.51
CA LYS A 309 -47.13 -11.13 -13.99
C LYS A 309 -45.69 -10.84 -14.41
N LYS A 310 -44.75 -10.97 -13.47
CA LYS A 310 -43.31 -10.78 -13.71
C LYS A 310 -42.79 -11.58 -14.92
N ALA A 311 -43.24 -12.82 -15.08
CA ALA A 311 -42.83 -13.68 -16.21
C ALA A 311 -43.22 -13.11 -17.59
N GLU A 312 -44.38 -12.46 -17.70
CA GLU A 312 -44.84 -11.85 -18.95
C GLU A 312 -44.04 -10.57 -19.26
N LEU A 313 -43.68 -9.80 -18.23
CA LEU A 313 -42.83 -8.61 -18.40
C LEU A 313 -41.43 -8.99 -18.88
N LEU A 314 -40.85 -10.07 -18.36
CA LEU A 314 -39.55 -10.57 -18.81
C LEU A 314 -39.55 -10.95 -20.30
N LEU A 315 -40.61 -11.64 -20.76
CA LEU A 315 -40.77 -12.00 -22.18
C LEU A 315 -40.89 -10.74 -23.06
N GLU A 316 -41.63 -9.73 -22.61
CA GLU A 316 -41.77 -8.47 -23.35
C GLU A 316 -40.44 -7.70 -23.42
N LEU A 317 -39.67 -7.65 -22.32
CA LEU A 317 -38.33 -7.02 -22.32
C LEU A 317 -37.38 -7.72 -23.30
N GLN A 318 -37.43 -9.06 -23.35
CA GLN A 318 -36.71 -9.85 -24.34
C GLN A 318 -37.16 -9.52 -25.77
N GLN A 319 -38.48 -9.47 -26.02
CA GLN A 319 -39.04 -9.15 -27.34
C GLN A 319 -38.70 -7.72 -27.79
N LYS A 320 -38.66 -6.77 -26.86
CA LYS A 320 -38.25 -5.39 -27.12
C LYS A 320 -36.72 -5.23 -27.19
N ASN A 321 -35.93 -6.30 -27.17
CA ASN A 321 -34.46 -6.26 -27.26
C ASN A 321 -33.83 -5.36 -26.19
N PHE A 322 -34.27 -5.47 -24.94
CA PHE A 322 -33.48 -4.97 -23.82
C PHE A 322 -32.34 -5.94 -23.55
N ASP A 323 -31.16 -5.42 -23.23
CA ASP A 323 -30.04 -6.32 -22.97
C ASP A 323 -30.14 -6.96 -21.58
N PRO A 324 -29.90 -8.28 -21.47
CA PRO A 324 -29.71 -8.93 -20.19
C PRO A 324 -28.39 -8.48 -19.56
N LEU A 325 -28.43 -8.15 -18.26
CA LEU A 325 -27.25 -7.90 -17.44
C LEU A 325 -27.27 -8.91 -16.28
N PRO A 326 -26.62 -10.07 -16.42
CA PRO A 326 -26.56 -11.04 -15.34
C PRO A 326 -25.78 -10.46 -14.16
N GLU A 327 -26.35 -10.54 -12.96
CA GLU A 327 -25.61 -10.27 -11.73
C GLU A 327 -24.52 -11.34 -11.59
N LYS A 328 -23.24 -10.91 -11.56
CA LYS A 328 -22.12 -11.82 -11.24
C LYS A 328 -22.20 -12.19 -9.76
N ASN A 329 -23.01 -13.19 -9.43
CA ASN A 329 -22.90 -13.89 -8.15
C ASN A 329 -21.73 -14.87 -8.26
N GLU A 330 -20.63 -14.59 -7.55
CA GLU A 330 -19.40 -15.41 -7.56
C GLU A 330 -19.55 -16.80 -6.89
N GLU A 331 -20.76 -17.23 -6.48
CA GLU A 331 -20.97 -18.45 -5.69
C GLU A 331 -21.94 -19.49 -6.28
N SER A 332 -22.30 -19.44 -7.57
CA SER A 332 -23.18 -20.46 -8.18
C SER A 332 -22.60 -21.10 -9.45
N PRO A 333 -22.13 -22.38 -9.40
CA PRO A 333 -21.55 -23.10 -10.54
C PRO A 333 -22.55 -23.52 -11.64
N GLU A 334 -23.79 -23.02 -11.64
CA GLU A 334 -24.87 -23.51 -12.52
C GLU A 334 -25.25 -22.54 -13.65
N ALA A 335 -24.54 -21.41 -13.81
CA ALA A 335 -24.83 -20.38 -14.81
C ALA A 335 -24.43 -20.73 -16.26
N ALA A 336 -24.50 -22.00 -16.66
CA ALA A 336 -24.06 -22.45 -17.99
C ALA A 336 -25.18 -22.75 -19.00
N ARG A 337 -26.48 -22.66 -18.64
CA ARG A 337 -27.57 -22.96 -19.60
C ARG A 337 -28.86 -22.15 -19.36
N GLY A 338 -28.98 -21.03 -20.08
CA GLY A 338 -30.24 -20.29 -20.29
C GLY A 338 -30.32 -18.93 -19.59
N LEU A 339 -30.96 -17.96 -20.25
CA LEU A 339 -31.34 -16.65 -19.68
C LEU A 339 -32.04 -16.86 -18.34
N THR A 340 -31.50 -16.29 -17.27
CA THR A 340 -32.07 -16.44 -15.93
C THR A 340 -32.99 -15.27 -15.60
N LYS A 341 -33.96 -15.49 -14.72
CA LYS A 341 -34.92 -14.46 -14.29
C LYS A 341 -34.27 -13.22 -13.68
N SER A 342 -33.02 -13.30 -13.20
CA SER A 342 -32.29 -12.17 -12.61
C SER A 342 -31.70 -11.21 -13.63
N ASP A 343 -31.65 -11.57 -14.92
CA ASP A 343 -30.92 -10.80 -15.93
C ASP A 343 -31.55 -9.41 -16.24
N TYR A 344 -32.81 -9.19 -15.84
CA TYR A 344 -33.54 -7.93 -16.02
C TYR A 344 -33.92 -7.27 -14.69
N GLU A 345 -33.44 -7.77 -13.55
CA GLU A 345 -33.81 -7.25 -12.23
C GLU A 345 -33.37 -5.78 -12.08
N TYR A 346 -32.26 -5.39 -12.72
CA TYR A 346 -31.76 -4.01 -12.75
C TYR A 346 -32.72 -2.99 -13.37
N LEU A 347 -33.68 -3.44 -14.19
CA LEU A 347 -34.76 -2.61 -14.75
C LEU A 347 -36.01 -2.66 -13.87
N LEU A 348 -36.38 -3.84 -13.39
CA LEU A 348 -37.60 -4.02 -12.59
C LEU A 348 -37.48 -3.47 -11.16
N SER A 349 -36.26 -3.27 -10.67
CA SER A 349 -35.96 -2.64 -9.38
C SER A 349 -35.96 -1.11 -9.42
N VAL A 350 -36.17 -0.50 -10.59
CA VAL A 350 -36.23 0.96 -10.76
C VAL A 350 -37.43 1.52 -9.98
N PRO A 351 -37.23 2.41 -8.98
CA PRO A 351 -38.32 2.93 -8.17
C PRO A 351 -39.30 3.77 -8.99
N ILE A 352 -40.60 3.68 -8.70
CA ILE A 352 -41.64 4.47 -9.39
C ILE A 352 -41.37 5.98 -9.27
N SER A 353 -40.75 6.42 -8.18
CA SER A 353 -40.35 7.82 -7.97
C SER A 353 -39.36 8.34 -9.02
N THR A 354 -38.65 7.47 -9.73
CA THR A 354 -37.70 7.82 -10.79
C THR A 354 -38.37 8.03 -12.16
N LEU A 355 -39.68 7.77 -12.28
CA LEU A 355 -40.47 7.97 -13.50
C LEU A 355 -40.89 9.45 -13.66
N THR A 356 -39.94 10.37 -13.51
CA THR A 356 -40.16 11.81 -13.72
C THR A 356 -39.20 12.32 -14.80
N TRP A 357 -39.59 13.40 -15.49
CA TRP A 357 -38.74 14.04 -16.49
C TRP A 357 -37.39 14.52 -15.94
N GLU A 358 -37.37 14.99 -14.69
CA GLU A 358 -36.15 15.43 -14.01
C GLU A 358 -35.16 14.27 -13.83
N ASN A 359 -35.62 13.11 -13.36
CA ASN A 359 -34.77 11.92 -13.19
C ASN A 359 -34.29 11.36 -14.54
N ILE A 360 -35.11 11.43 -15.59
CA ILE A 360 -34.68 11.05 -16.95
C ILE A 360 -33.52 11.96 -17.40
N GLN A 361 -33.64 13.27 -17.15
CA GLN A 361 -32.58 14.22 -17.49
C GLN A 361 -31.31 13.92 -16.70
N GLU A 362 -31.41 13.61 -15.40
CA GLU A 362 -30.26 13.22 -14.58
C GLU A 362 -29.57 11.95 -15.11
N LEU A 363 -30.33 10.93 -15.53
CA LEU A 363 -29.78 9.71 -16.13
C LEU A 363 -29.12 9.97 -17.50
N ILE A 364 -29.66 10.91 -18.28
CA ILE A 364 -29.05 11.36 -19.54
C ILE A 364 -27.74 12.10 -19.25
N ASP A 365 -27.71 12.96 -18.24
CA ASP A 365 -26.51 13.69 -17.85
C ASP A 365 -25.43 12.73 -17.31
N GLU A 366 -25.81 11.72 -16.53
CA GLU A 366 -24.91 10.65 -16.08
C GLU A 366 -24.37 9.85 -17.28
N LYS A 367 -25.21 9.56 -18.27
CA LYS A 367 -24.79 8.90 -19.51
C LYS A 367 -23.76 9.72 -20.26
N ASN A 368 -24.04 11.01 -20.48
CA ASN A 368 -23.13 11.92 -21.16
C ASN A 368 -21.79 12.03 -20.42
N LYS A 369 -21.80 12.03 -19.08
CA LYS A 369 -20.56 11.98 -18.27
C LYS A 369 -19.77 10.69 -18.52
N LEU A 370 -20.43 9.53 -18.47
CA LEU A 370 -19.78 8.23 -18.71
C LEU A 370 -19.26 8.08 -20.15
N GLU A 371 -19.97 8.62 -21.15
CA GLU A 371 -19.50 8.63 -22.55
C GLU A 371 -18.24 9.49 -22.70
N ASN A 372 -18.21 10.67 -22.07
CA ASN A 372 -17.02 11.52 -22.03
C ASN A 372 -15.84 10.84 -21.29
N GLU A 373 -16.11 10.13 -20.19
CA GLU A 373 -15.09 9.35 -19.48
C GLU A 373 -14.56 8.19 -20.33
N LEU A 374 -15.43 7.48 -21.05
CA LEU A 374 -15.05 6.42 -21.97
C LEU A 374 -14.13 6.96 -23.06
N GLU A 375 -14.48 8.09 -23.67
CA GLU A 375 -13.67 8.74 -24.70
C GLU A 375 -12.29 9.12 -24.16
N LYS A 376 -12.24 9.81 -23.01
CA LYS A 376 -10.98 10.18 -22.35
C LYS A 376 -10.11 8.97 -22.03
N LEU A 377 -10.69 7.93 -21.42
CA LEU A 377 -9.95 6.73 -21.04
C LEU A 377 -9.45 5.96 -22.27
N SER A 378 -10.22 5.94 -23.36
CA SER A 378 -9.82 5.28 -24.61
C SER A 378 -8.56 5.92 -25.20
N GLN A 379 -8.48 7.26 -25.16
CA GLN A 379 -7.35 8.05 -25.65
C GLN A 379 -6.13 8.01 -24.70
N THR A 380 -6.35 7.76 -23.41
CA THR A 380 -5.27 7.72 -22.40
C THR A 380 -4.44 6.46 -22.55
N SER A 381 -3.11 6.57 -22.61
CA SER A 381 -2.21 5.40 -22.68
C SER A 381 -2.01 4.76 -21.29
N PRO A 382 -1.71 3.45 -21.20
CA PRO A 382 -1.35 2.80 -19.93
C PRO A 382 -0.18 3.50 -19.21
N ARG A 383 0.81 3.98 -19.97
CA ARG A 383 1.92 4.78 -19.44
C ARG A 383 1.44 6.08 -18.79
N SER A 384 0.49 6.78 -19.42
CA SER A 384 -0.07 8.01 -18.88
C SER A 384 -0.90 7.77 -17.61
N LEU A 385 -1.62 6.64 -17.52
CA LEU A 385 -2.32 6.24 -16.29
C LEU A 385 -1.32 6.06 -15.15
N TRP A 386 -0.23 5.33 -15.42
CA TRP A 386 0.81 5.12 -14.42
C TRP A 386 1.47 6.44 -14.00
N LEU A 387 1.79 7.32 -14.94
CA LEU A 387 2.35 8.63 -14.64
C LEU A 387 1.42 9.46 -13.73
N SER A 388 0.10 9.40 -13.96
CA SER A 388 -0.89 10.07 -13.11
C SER A 388 -0.87 9.52 -11.68
N ASP A 389 -0.78 8.20 -11.50
CA ASP A 389 -0.71 7.58 -10.17
C ASP A 389 0.60 7.94 -9.46
N LEU A 390 1.73 7.99 -10.17
CA LEU A 390 3.02 8.43 -9.62
C LEU A 390 2.96 9.90 -9.17
N ASN A 391 2.31 10.78 -9.94
CA ASN A 391 2.09 12.17 -9.54
C ASN A 391 1.24 12.27 -8.25
N ALA A 392 0.22 11.42 -8.12
CA ALA A 392 -0.62 11.39 -6.92
C ALA A 392 0.16 10.88 -5.70
N LEU A 393 1.00 9.85 -5.89
CA LEU A 393 1.88 9.34 -4.86
C LEU A 393 2.87 10.39 -4.36
N GLU A 394 3.51 11.15 -5.26
CA GLU A 394 4.48 12.17 -4.85
C GLU A 394 3.85 13.25 -3.96
N LYS A 395 2.58 13.62 -4.21
CA LYS A 395 1.86 14.54 -3.31
C LYS A 395 1.69 13.97 -1.91
N GLU A 396 1.44 12.67 -1.78
CA GLU A 396 1.38 12.00 -0.48
C GLU A 396 2.77 11.87 0.16
N LEU A 397 3.83 11.65 -0.63
CA LEU A 397 5.21 11.70 -0.13
C LEU A 397 5.55 13.11 0.40
N ASP A 398 5.09 14.17 -0.27
CA ASP A 398 5.27 15.55 0.22
C ASP A 398 4.56 15.78 1.56
N VAL A 399 3.43 15.10 1.80
CA VAL A 399 2.74 15.15 3.11
C VAL A 399 3.60 14.47 4.17
N LEU A 400 4.13 13.27 3.90
CA LEU A 400 5.01 12.56 4.83
C LEU A 400 6.26 13.37 5.16
N ASP A 401 6.93 13.95 4.16
CA ASP A 401 8.13 14.77 4.38
C ASP A 401 7.85 15.97 5.29
N ARG A 402 6.66 16.59 5.18
CA ARG A 402 6.26 17.69 6.08
C ARG A 402 6.04 17.19 7.50
N MET A 403 5.34 16.06 7.67
CA MET A 403 5.11 15.47 8.98
C MET A 403 6.44 15.08 9.65
N ASP A 404 7.37 14.49 8.89
CA ASP A 404 8.69 14.11 9.39
C ASP A 404 9.52 15.35 9.78
N ALA A 405 9.47 16.42 8.98
CA ALA A 405 10.13 17.68 9.30
C ALA A 405 9.58 18.30 10.60
N GLU A 406 8.26 18.29 10.79
CA GLU A 406 7.63 18.77 12.03
C GLU A 406 8.11 17.96 13.25
N VAL A 407 8.16 16.63 13.14
CA VAL A 407 8.67 15.75 14.22
C VAL A 407 10.15 16.04 14.52
N VAL A 408 10.97 16.28 13.51
CA VAL A 408 12.39 16.61 13.69
C VAL A 408 12.58 17.97 14.38
N GLU A 409 11.78 18.97 14.03
CA GLU A 409 11.85 20.30 14.67
C GLU A 409 11.34 20.24 16.11
N GLU A 410 10.27 19.51 16.39
CA GLU A 410 9.83 19.25 17.76
C GLU A 410 10.90 18.54 18.58
N ARG A 411 11.60 17.57 17.98
CA ARG A 411 12.72 16.87 18.61
C ARG A 411 13.84 17.84 18.97
N LYS A 412 14.30 18.67 18.03
CA LYS A 412 15.34 19.69 18.30
C LYS A 412 14.94 20.64 19.43
N ALA A 413 13.69 21.12 19.43
CA ALA A 413 13.20 22.01 20.48
C ALA A 413 13.16 21.37 21.88
N ARG A 414 12.98 20.05 21.98
CA ARG A 414 13.07 19.33 23.26
C ARG A 414 14.51 19.16 23.75
N ILE A 415 15.47 19.01 22.84
CA ILE A 415 16.89 18.82 23.15
C ILE A 415 17.52 20.12 23.66
N GLU A 416 17.09 21.27 23.11
CA GLU A 416 17.60 22.59 23.50
C GLU A 416 17.07 23.08 24.86
N LYS A 417 16.01 22.46 25.38
CA LYS A 417 15.33 22.84 26.62
C LYS A 417 15.74 21.95 27.78
#